data_AF-A0A497BI28-F1
#
_entry.id   AF-A0A497BI28-F1
#
_cell.length_a   1.000
_cell.length_b   1.000
_cell.length_c   1.000
_cell.angle_alpha   90.00
_cell.angle_beta   90.00
_cell.angle_gamma   90.00
#
_symmetry.space_group_name_H-M   'P 1'
#
loop_
_entity.id
_entity.type
_entity.pdbx_description
1 polymer ?
#
loop_
_entity_poly.entity_id
_entity_poly.type
_entity_poly.pdbx_seq_one_letter_code
_entity_poly.pdbx_strand_id
1 'polypeptide(L)'
;METADTKKFKQYLAEFENTVIIPGLRKKVFGKELVITTRQGRLHKTPFGQMIGLEFEYEEIAAIDYYGLLKKSSGFYRHASETSQKAIRAHVIHFPSIKIEHISDLHEKLVAGFPTFKKHLISLRGFV
;
A
#
# COMPACT_ATOMS: atom_id res chain seq x y z
N MET A 1 -13.03 14.25 -16.01
CA MET A 1 -14.10 13.35 -15.54
C MET A 1 -13.46 12.05 -15.10
N GLU A 2 -13.71 11.60 -13.86
CA GLU A 2 -13.26 10.30 -13.38
C GLU A 2 -14.16 9.20 -13.97
N THR A 3 -13.56 8.13 -14.50
CA THR A 3 -14.34 7.02 -15.09
C THR A 3 -14.94 6.12 -14.01
N ALA A 4 -16.05 5.44 -14.32
CA ALA A 4 -16.66 4.48 -13.40
C ALA A 4 -15.69 3.37 -12.96
N ASP A 5 -14.79 2.95 -13.86
CA ASP A 5 -13.77 1.95 -13.56
C ASP A 5 -12.68 2.48 -12.62
N THR A 6 -12.29 3.75 -12.76
CA THR A 6 -11.36 4.39 -11.83
C THR A 6 -11.95 4.46 -10.42
N LYS A 7 -13.25 4.81 -10.31
CA LYS A 7 -13.95 4.86 -9.03
C LYS A 7 -14.01 3.48 -8.36
N LYS A 8 -14.39 2.44 -9.11
CA LYS A 8 -14.42 1.06 -8.61
C LYS A 8 -13.04 0.58 -8.14
N PHE A 9 -11.99 0.91 -8.91
CA PHE A 9 -10.62 0.58 -8.54
C PHE A 9 -10.20 1.23 -7.22
N LYS A 10 -10.46 2.55 -7.06
CA LYS A 10 -10.13 3.27 -5.82
C LYS A 10 -10.91 2.75 -4.62
N GLN A 11 -12.19 2.41 -4.80
CA GLN A 11 -13.00 1.79 -3.76
C GLN A 11 -12.41 0.44 -3.32
N TYR A 12 -12.08 -0.43 -4.29
CA TYR A 12 -11.45 -1.72 -3.99
C TYR A 12 -10.08 -1.54 -3.32
N LEU A 13 -9.25 -0.59 -3.77
CA LEU A 13 -7.96 -0.28 -3.15
C LEU A 13 -8.14 0.11 -1.68
N ALA A 14 -9.06 1.04 -1.39
CA ALA A 14 -9.33 1.47 -0.03
C ALA A 14 -9.86 0.33 0.85
N GLU A 15 -10.77 -0.49 0.32
CA GLU A 15 -11.29 -1.67 1.03
C GLU A 15 -10.16 -2.67 1.30
N PHE A 16 -9.31 -2.95 0.31
CA PHE A 16 -8.16 -3.84 0.43
C PHE A 16 -7.14 -3.33 1.45
N GLU A 17 -6.83 -2.03 1.46
CA GLU A 17 -5.94 -1.44 2.45
C GLU A 17 -6.50 -1.57 3.88
N ASN A 18 -7.80 -1.30 4.06
CA ASN A 18 -8.44 -1.31 5.37
C ASN A 18 -8.77 -2.70 5.93
N THR A 19 -9.08 -3.67 5.06
CA THR A 19 -9.56 -5.00 5.49
C THR A 19 -8.53 -6.11 5.33
N VAL A 20 -7.52 -5.92 4.48
CA VAL A 20 -6.45 -6.90 4.25
C VAL A 20 -5.14 -6.37 4.78
N ILE A 21 -4.66 -5.24 4.27
CA ILE A 21 -3.32 -4.74 4.61
C ILE A 21 -3.20 -4.39 6.10
N ILE A 22 -4.07 -3.53 6.62
CA ILE A 22 -3.99 -3.08 8.02
C ILE A 22 -4.19 -4.27 8.99
N PRO A 23 -5.21 -5.13 8.84
CA PRO A 23 -5.35 -6.32 9.69
C PRO A 23 -4.16 -7.28 9.56
N GLY A 24 -3.60 -7.45 8.36
CA GLY A 24 -2.44 -8.30 8.14
C GLY A 24 -1.15 -7.75 8.76
N LEU A 25 -0.98 -6.42 8.82
CA LEU A 25 0.09 -5.76 9.59
C LEU A 25 -0.07 -6.00 11.09
N ARG A 26 -1.26 -5.74 11.64
CA ARG A 26 -1.56 -5.93 13.07
C ARG A 26 -1.35 -7.37 13.53
N LYS A 27 -1.74 -8.34 12.69
CA LYS A 27 -1.53 -9.78 12.92
C LYS A 27 -0.11 -10.26 12.57
N LYS A 28 0.77 -9.38 12.09
CA LYS A 28 2.14 -9.71 11.63
C LYS A 28 2.20 -10.82 10.58
N VAL A 29 1.14 -10.95 9.78
CA VAL A 29 1.07 -11.89 8.64
C VAL A 29 1.80 -11.29 7.44
N PHE A 30 1.81 -9.95 7.35
CA PHE A 30 2.46 -9.23 6.26
C PHE A 30 3.69 -8.45 6.71
N GLY A 31 4.62 -8.38 5.76
CA GLY A 31 5.74 -7.47 5.80
C GLY A 31 6.91 -7.95 6.67
N LYS A 32 7.99 -7.19 6.55
CA LYS A 32 9.22 -7.37 7.31
C LYS A 32 9.73 -6.00 7.73
N GLU A 33 10.47 -5.94 8.83
CA GLU A 33 11.12 -4.70 9.21
C GLU A 33 12.22 -4.35 8.21
N LEU A 34 12.14 -3.14 7.66
CA LEU A 34 13.20 -2.57 6.81
C LEU A 34 13.45 -1.12 7.24
N VAL A 35 14.67 -0.66 7.01
CA VAL A 35 15.00 0.77 7.12
C VAL A 35 14.65 1.44 5.80
N ILE A 36 13.73 2.41 5.82
CA ILE A 36 13.31 3.16 4.63
C ILE A 36 13.51 4.66 4.83
N THR A 37 13.79 5.38 3.75
CA THR A 37 14.11 6.82 3.80
C THR A 37 12.88 7.67 4.11
N THR A 38 13.05 8.74 4.89
CA THR A 38 11.98 9.71 5.16
C THR A 38 11.64 10.59 3.97
N ARG A 39 12.60 10.76 3.03
CA ARG A 39 12.38 11.49 1.77
C ARG A 39 11.19 10.94 0.99
N GLN A 40 10.50 11.84 0.29
CA GLN A 40 9.48 11.46 -0.68
C GLN A 40 10.11 10.56 -1.76
N GLY A 41 9.53 9.38 -1.94
CA GLY A 41 10.01 8.40 -2.92
C GLY A 41 9.53 8.71 -4.34
N ARG A 42 9.92 7.86 -5.29
CA ARG A 42 9.50 7.99 -6.70
C ARG A 42 7.98 8.04 -6.88
N LEU A 43 7.22 7.35 -6.03
CA LEU A 43 5.76 7.28 -6.09
C LEU A 43 5.10 8.67 -6.26
N HIS A 44 5.59 9.68 -5.52
CA HIS A 44 5.08 11.06 -5.53
C HIS A 44 5.14 11.76 -6.89
N LYS A 45 6.01 11.29 -7.78
CA LYS A 45 6.25 11.90 -9.10
C LYS A 45 5.59 11.13 -10.24
N THR A 46 4.76 10.13 -9.93
CA THR A 46 4.23 9.20 -10.93
C THR A 46 2.72 9.33 -11.08
N PRO A 47 2.15 9.14 -12.29
CA PRO A 47 0.71 8.97 -12.48
C PRO A 47 0.15 7.85 -11.62
N PHE A 48 0.93 6.79 -11.42
CA PHE A 48 0.60 5.69 -10.52
C PHE A 48 0.31 6.17 -9.09
N GLY A 49 1.18 7.03 -8.53
CA GLY A 49 0.97 7.63 -7.20
C GLY A 49 -0.27 8.52 -7.10
N GLN A 50 -0.64 9.22 -8.18
CA GLN A 50 -1.89 9.97 -8.24
C GLN A 50 -3.12 9.05 -8.21
N MET A 51 -2.99 7.84 -8.75
CA MET A 51 -4.07 6.85 -8.80
C MET A 51 -4.25 6.08 -7.50
N ILE A 52 -3.15 5.61 -6.91
CA ILE A 52 -3.19 4.78 -5.69
C ILE A 52 -3.12 5.59 -4.39
N GLY A 53 -2.85 6.90 -4.47
CA GLY A 53 -2.58 7.74 -3.31
C GLY A 53 -1.14 7.64 -2.82
N LEU A 54 -0.68 8.68 -2.14
CA LEU A 54 0.71 8.82 -1.67
C LEU A 54 0.92 8.30 -0.24
N GLU A 55 -0.20 8.07 0.45
CA GLU A 55 -0.30 7.70 1.86
C GLU A 55 -1.51 6.80 2.08
N PHE A 56 -1.42 5.91 3.07
CA PHE A 56 -2.57 5.15 3.58
C PHE A 56 -2.74 5.41 5.08
N GLU A 57 -3.97 5.41 5.54
CA GLU A 57 -4.31 5.73 6.93
C GLU A 57 -3.97 4.56 7.86
N TYR A 58 -2.89 4.68 8.60
CA TYR A 58 -2.49 3.69 9.60
C TYR A 58 -1.52 4.32 10.60
N GLU A 59 -1.84 4.23 11.90
CA GLU A 59 -1.16 5.00 12.95
C GLU A 59 0.26 4.52 13.25
N GLU A 60 0.60 3.28 12.92
CA GLU A 60 1.93 2.73 13.14
C GLU A 60 2.85 2.97 11.94
N ILE A 61 4.16 2.82 12.15
CA ILE A 61 5.19 3.06 11.15
C ILE A 61 5.23 1.88 10.16
N ALA A 62 4.65 2.07 8.98
CA ALA A 62 4.58 1.04 7.95
C ALA A 62 4.68 1.61 6.53
N ALA A 63 4.94 0.73 5.57
CA ALA A 63 4.89 1.05 4.16
C ALA A 63 4.41 -0.14 3.32
N ILE A 64 3.79 0.16 2.18
CA ILE A 64 3.44 -0.81 1.15
C ILE A 64 4.36 -0.57 -0.04
N ASP A 65 5.11 -1.61 -0.41
CA ASP A 65 5.96 -1.64 -1.58
C ASP A 65 5.19 -2.18 -2.79
N TYR A 66 4.68 -1.24 -3.61
CA TYR A 66 4.07 -1.53 -4.89
C TYR A 66 5.15 -1.57 -5.98
N TYR A 67 5.93 -2.66 -6.00
CA TYR A 67 6.94 -2.94 -7.04
C TYR A 67 8.09 -1.90 -7.10
N GLY A 68 8.65 -1.54 -5.96
CA GLY A 68 9.72 -0.54 -5.81
C GLY A 68 9.20 0.89 -5.64
N LEU A 69 7.88 1.08 -5.48
CA LEU A 69 7.22 2.35 -5.21
C LEU A 69 6.54 2.28 -3.84
N LEU A 70 7.17 2.91 -2.85
CA LEU A 70 6.71 2.87 -1.46
C LEU A 70 5.58 3.88 -1.21
N LYS A 71 4.41 3.38 -0.82
CA LYS A 71 3.31 4.14 -0.22
C LYS A 71 3.44 4.03 1.30
N LYS A 72 3.65 5.14 2.01
CA LYS A 72 3.95 5.13 3.46
C LYS A 72 2.69 5.41 4.28
N SER A 73 2.64 4.94 5.53
CA SER A 73 1.51 5.18 6.41
C SER A 73 1.49 6.60 6.98
N SER A 74 0.34 7.04 7.47
CA SER A 74 0.21 8.28 8.23
C SER A 74 1.09 8.31 9.48
N GLY A 75 1.20 7.17 10.19
CA GLY A 75 2.11 6.97 11.32
C GLY A 75 3.58 7.16 10.97
N PHE A 76 4.00 6.72 9.78
CA PHE A 76 5.35 6.95 9.30
C PHE A 76 5.66 8.45 9.16
N TYR A 77 4.76 9.21 8.52
CA TYR A 77 4.99 10.64 8.29
C TYR A 77 4.95 11.44 9.59
N ARG A 78 4.03 11.08 10.50
CA ARG A 78 3.97 11.67 11.85
C ARG A 78 5.31 11.49 12.58
N HIS A 79 5.80 10.26 12.65
CA HIS A 79 7.08 9.96 13.30
C HIS A 79 8.27 10.66 12.60
N ALA A 80 8.26 10.75 11.27
CA ALA A 80 9.29 11.44 10.52
C ALA A 80 9.33 12.94 10.81
N SER A 81 8.17 13.57 11.01
CA SER A 81 8.09 15.00 11.37
C SER A 81 8.59 15.28 12.79
N GLU A 82 8.44 14.32 13.71
CA GLU A 82 8.83 14.47 15.12
C GLU A 82 10.32 14.23 15.36
N THR A 83 10.95 13.33 14.59
CA THR A 83 12.30 12.82 14.92
C THR A 83 13.44 13.37 14.05
N SER A 84 13.13 14.07 12.95
CA SER A 84 14.11 14.58 11.96
C SER A 84 15.08 13.52 11.40
N GLN A 85 14.76 12.23 11.54
CA GLN A 85 15.59 11.14 11.06
C GLN A 85 15.57 11.08 9.51
N LYS A 86 16.71 10.73 8.90
CA LYS A 86 16.81 10.56 7.43
C LYS A 86 16.24 9.21 6.97
N ALA A 87 16.16 8.25 7.87
CA ALA A 87 15.59 6.93 7.62
C ALA A 87 14.99 6.38 8.92
N ILE A 88 13.90 5.63 8.78
CA ILE A 88 13.12 5.08 9.89
C ILE A 88 12.93 3.58 9.64
N ARG A 89 12.98 2.78 10.71
CA ARG A 89 12.61 1.36 10.66
C ARG A 89 11.09 1.25 10.57
N ALA A 90 10.60 0.61 9.51
CA ALA A 90 9.19 0.45 9.23
C ALA A 90 8.85 -1.01 8.91
N HIS A 91 7.62 -1.43 9.20
CA HIS A 91 7.08 -2.66 8.66
C HIS A 91 6.71 -2.47 7.19
N VAL A 92 7.46 -3.13 6.29
CA VAL A 92 7.28 -2.99 4.85
C VAL A 92 6.64 -4.22 4.27
N ILE A 93 5.47 -4.05 3.64
CA ILE A 93 4.74 -5.11 2.95
C ILE A 93 5.13 -5.09 1.49
N HIS A 94 5.62 -6.20 0.96
CA HIS A 94 5.78 -6.35 -0.48
C HIS A 94 4.46 -6.81 -1.08
N PHE A 95 3.75 -5.90 -1.77
CA PHE A 95 2.47 -6.23 -2.40
C PHE A 95 2.53 -7.51 -3.27
N PRO A 96 3.59 -7.76 -4.05
CA PRO A 96 3.67 -8.97 -4.88
C PRO A 96 3.70 -10.28 -4.09
N SER A 97 4.10 -10.26 -2.81
CA SER A 97 4.16 -11.44 -1.95
C SER A 97 2.82 -11.76 -1.26
N ILE A 98 1.80 -10.90 -1.40
CA ILE A 98 0.47 -11.19 -0.87
C ILE A 98 -0.16 -12.28 -1.75
N LYS A 99 -0.48 -13.41 -1.12
CA LYS A 99 -1.14 -14.55 -1.74
C LYS A 99 -2.63 -14.56 -1.43
N ILE A 100 -3.41 -15.28 -2.24
CA ILE A 100 -4.87 -15.36 -2.11
C ILE A 100 -5.27 -15.96 -0.76
N GLU A 101 -4.51 -16.92 -0.25
CA GLU A 101 -4.78 -17.60 1.02
C GLU A 101 -4.77 -16.58 2.17
N HIS A 102 -3.78 -15.69 2.20
CA HIS A 102 -3.72 -14.62 3.21
C HIS A 102 -4.90 -13.64 3.10
N ILE A 103 -5.38 -13.38 1.87
CA ILE A 103 -6.56 -12.52 1.66
C ILE A 103 -7.80 -13.24 2.16
N SER A 104 -7.94 -14.54 1.89
CA SER A 104 -9.06 -15.34 2.34
C SER A 104 -9.18 -15.36 3.86
N ASP A 105 -8.05 -15.53 4.55
CA ASP A 105 -7.99 -15.56 6.01
C ASP A 105 -8.34 -14.22 6.68
N LEU A 106 -8.17 -13.12 5.95
CA LEU A 106 -8.40 -11.76 6.45
C LEU A 106 -9.76 -11.21 6.02
N HIS A 107 -10.14 -11.42 4.75
CA HIS A 107 -11.37 -10.92 4.15
C HIS A 107 -11.73 -11.67 2.85
N GLU A 108 -12.37 -12.84 3.00
CA GLU A 108 -12.76 -13.76 1.91
C GLU A 108 -13.45 -13.07 0.71
N LYS A 109 -14.33 -12.10 0.94
CA LYS A 109 -15.11 -11.44 -0.13
C LYS A 109 -14.23 -10.70 -1.15
N LEU A 110 -13.01 -10.31 -0.78
CA LEU A 110 -12.11 -9.62 -1.70
C LEU A 110 -11.35 -10.57 -2.63
N VAL A 111 -11.30 -11.87 -2.32
CA VAL A 111 -10.54 -12.86 -3.10
C VAL A 111 -10.95 -12.85 -4.58
N ALA A 112 -12.26 -12.80 -4.88
CA ALA A 112 -12.77 -12.84 -6.24
C ALA A 112 -12.30 -11.64 -7.10
N GLY A 113 -12.19 -10.45 -6.49
CA GLY A 113 -11.75 -9.24 -7.19
C GLY A 113 -10.22 -9.10 -7.29
N PHE A 114 -9.46 -9.84 -6.49
CA PHE A 114 -8.03 -9.64 -6.33
C PHE A 114 -7.23 -9.85 -7.62
N PRO A 115 -7.48 -10.87 -8.47
CA PRO A 115 -6.74 -11.03 -9.72
C PRO A 115 -6.90 -9.84 -10.67
N THR A 116 -8.11 -9.31 -10.79
CA THR A 116 -8.42 -8.14 -11.64
C THR A 116 -7.78 -6.88 -11.07
N PHE A 117 -7.90 -6.67 -9.75
CA PHE A 117 -7.24 -5.57 -9.06
C PHE A 117 -5.72 -5.59 -9.22
N LYS A 118 -5.09 -6.75 -9.03
CA LYS A 118 -3.64 -6.95 -9.22
C LYS A 118 -3.19 -6.66 -10.65
N LYS A 119 -3.94 -7.13 -11.66
CA LYS A 119 -3.68 -6.80 -13.07
C LYS A 119 -3.77 -5.30 -13.33
N HIS A 120 -4.78 -4.64 -12.77
CA HIS A 120 -4.95 -3.19 -12.91
C HIS A 120 -3.78 -2.42 -12.27
N LEU A 121 -3.35 -2.79 -11.05
CA LEU A 121 -2.17 -2.21 -10.40
C LEU A 121 -0.90 -2.34 -11.25
N ILE A 122 -0.66 -3.52 -11.83
CA ILE A 122 0.50 -3.76 -12.70
C ILE A 122 0.42 -2.90 -13.96
N SER A 123 -0.76 -2.82 -14.58
CA SER A 123 -0.99 -1.99 -15.78
C SER A 123 -0.70 -0.52 -15.49
N LEU A 124 -1.26 0.03 -14.41
CA LEU A 124 -1.05 1.44 -14.01
C LEU A 124 0.43 1.74 -13.70
N ARG A 125 1.15 0.79 -13.12
CA ARG A 125 2.59 0.90 -12.87
C ARG A 125 3.41 0.86 -14.17
N GLY A 126 2.93 0.20 -15.22
CA GLY A 126 3.57 0.19 -16.55
C GLY A 126 3.61 1.54 -17.26
N PHE A 127 2.88 2.55 -16.76
CA PHE A 127 2.93 3.94 -17.21
C PHE A 127 3.90 4.81 -16.40
N VAL A 128 4.78 4.21 -15.58
CA VAL A 128 5.80 4.88 -14.75
C VAL A 128 7.13 4.99 -15.47
#